data_AF-E1SQN1-F1
#
_entry.id   AF-E1SQN1-F1
#
_cell.length_a   1.000
_cell.length_b   1.000
_cell.length_c   1.000
_cell.angle_alpha   90.00
_cell.angle_beta   90.00
_cell.angle_gamma   90.00
#
_symmetry.space_group_name_H-M   'P 1'
#
loop_
_entity.id
_entity.type
_entity.pdbx_description
1 polymer ?
#
loop_
_entity_poly.entity_id
_entity_poly.type
_entity_poly.pdbx_seq_one_letter_code
_entity_poly.pdbx_strand_id
1 'polypeptide(L)'
;MKDSMDAKLAVGPFDGQTSDESQENLPSHLVATMWLCMLTSLDTDSLESLGDCNMAVAFDLGIAVQVSDEEDVPLAELMAEVFEFYNEKMELTLPSAKLGVAMATSYQKAQSVQHRVH
;
A
#
# COMPACT_ATOMS: atom_id res chain seq x y z
N MET A 1 -32.73 -44.38 -23.35
CA MET A 1 -31.30 -44.03 -23.50
C MET A 1 -31.26 -42.52 -23.62
N LYS A 2 -31.22 -41.81 -22.50
CA LYS A 2 -30.01 -41.25 -21.85
C LYS A 2 -29.08 -40.54 -22.83
N ASP A 3 -29.01 -39.24 -22.60
CA ASP A 3 -28.24 -38.16 -23.20
C ASP A 3 -26.83 -38.52 -23.68
N SER A 4 -26.42 -37.92 -24.81
CA SER A 4 -25.08 -37.34 -24.96
C SER A 4 -25.10 -36.35 -26.12
N MET A 5 -25.37 -35.08 -25.83
CA MET A 5 -25.02 -33.98 -26.72
C MET A 5 -23.52 -33.71 -26.54
N ASP A 6 -22.71 -34.16 -27.50
CA ASP A 6 -21.31 -33.75 -27.64
C ASP A 6 -21.25 -32.26 -28.01
N ALA A 7 -21.19 -31.40 -26.99
CA ALA A 7 -20.77 -30.03 -27.16
C ALA A 7 -19.24 -30.00 -27.33
N LYS A 8 -18.78 -30.08 -28.58
CA LYS A 8 -17.43 -29.63 -28.97
C LYS A 8 -17.31 -28.15 -28.64
N LEU A 9 -16.70 -27.84 -27.49
CA LEU A 9 -16.19 -26.50 -27.21
C LEU A 9 -15.08 -26.22 -28.23
N ALA A 10 -15.40 -25.37 -29.20
CA ALA A 10 -14.43 -24.76 -30.09
C ALA A 10 -13.51 -23.88 -29.24
N VAL A 11 -12.28 -24.37 -29.03
CA VAL A 11 -11.16 -23.57 -28.55
C VAL A 11 -10.84 -22.57 -29.66
N GLY A 12 -11.18 -21.29 -29.44
CA GLY A 12 -10.80 -20.20 -30.32
C GLY A 12 -9.27 -19.99 -30.30
N PRO A 13 -8.69 -19.30 -31.30
CA PRO A 13 -7.24 -19.20 -31.50
C PRO A 13 -6.58 -18.16 -30.58
N PHE A 14 -7.09 -17.97 -29.37
CA PHE A 14 -6.54 -17.05 -28.37
C PHE A 14 -6.05 -17.83 -27.13
N ASP A 15 -5.36 -18.95 -27.37
CA ASP A 15 -4.47 -19.51 -26.38
C ASP A 15 -3.13 -18.76 -26.45
N GLY A 16 -2.75 -18.11 -25.35
CA GLY A 16 -1.33 -18.04 -25.01
C GLY A 16 -0.66 -16.67 -24.86
N GLN A 17 -1.40 -15.58 -24.64
CA GLN A 17 -0.81 -14.31 -24.18
C GLN A 17 -1.81 -13.51 -23.33
N THR A 18 -2.18 -14.03 -22.15
CA THR A 18 -2.41 -13.10 -21.03
C THR A 18 -1.04 -12.80 -20.48
N SER A 19 -0.54 -11.67 -20.92
CA SER A 19 0.60 -10.96 -20.40
C SER A 19 0.88 -11.34 -18.95
N ASP A 20 2.09 -11.84 -18.73
CA ASP A 20 2.80 -11.74 -17.46
C ASP A 20 3.01 -10.24 -17.21
N GLU A 21 1.92 -9.50 -17.02
CA GLU A 21 1.95 -8.20 -16.39
C GLU A 21 2.38 -8.50 -14.97
N SER A 22 3.68 -8.32 -14.74
CA SER A 22 4.28 -8.09 -13.45
C SER A 22 3.37 -7.17 -12.64
N GLN A 23 2.40 -7.75 -11.96
CA GLN A 23 1.68 -7.08 -10.90
C GLN A 23 2.75 -6.80 -9.87
N GLU A 24 3.24 -5.56 -9.85
CA GLU A 24 4.03 -4.99 -8.75
C GLU A 24 3.13 -4.99 -7.51
N ASN A 25 2.92 -6.18 -6.97
CA ASN A 25 2.18 -6.40 -5.76
C ASN A 25 3.11 -6.05 -4.62
N LEU A 26 2.78 -4.97 -3.90
CA LEU A 26 3.43 -4.65 -2.64
C LEU A 26 3.42 -5.87 -1.72
N PRO A 27 4.55 -6.21 -1.06
CA PRO A 27 4.56 -7.30 -0.12
C PRO A 27 3.51 -7.09 0.99
N SER A 28 2.66 -8.07 1.24
CA SER A 28 1.56 -7.95 2.22
C SER A 28 2.03 -7.58 3.63
N HIS A 29 3.23 -8.03 4.01
CA HIS A 29 3.85 -7.67 5.28
C HIS A 29 4.22 -6.18 5.37
N LEU A 30 4.58 -5.54 4.25
CA LEU A 30 4.90 -4.11 4.20
C LEU A 30 3.63 -3.28 4.42
N VAL A 31 2.54 -3.62 3.72
CA VAL A 31 1.23 -2.96 3.93
C VAL A 31 0.75 -3.14 5.38
N ALA A 32 0.88 -4.34 5.95
CA ALA A 32 0.55 -4.57 7.35
C ALA A 32 1.43 -3.75 8.30
N THR A 33 2.71 -3.61 7.99
CA THR A 33 3.64 -2.77 8.77
C THR A 33 3.25 -1.30 8.68
N MET A 34 2.89 -0.80 7.51
CA MET A 34 2.42 0.57 7.31
C MET A 34 1.13 0.84 8.05
N TRP A 35 0.20 -0.11 8.03
CA TRP A 35 -1.03 -0.01 8.80
C TRP A 35 -0.74 0.10 10.30
N LEU A 36 0.16 -0.72 10.84
CA LEU A 36 0.57 -0.61 12.25
C LEU A 36 1.30 0.71 12.56
N CYS A 37 2.11 1.21 11.63
CA CYS A 37 2.75 2.51 11.77
C CYS A 37 1.70 3.64 11.81
N MET A 38 0.65 3.57 11.00
CA MET A 38 -0.45 4.53 11.01
C MET A 38 -1.19 4.51 12.34
N LEU A 39 -1.57 3.32 12.82
CA LEU A 39 -2.27 3.13 14.09
C LEU A 39 -1.47 3.63 15.31
N THR A 40 -0.14 3.76 15.19
CA THR A 40 0.72 4.23 16.27
C THR A 40 1.12 5.71 16.15
N SER A 41 1.02 6.28 14.95
CA SER A 41 1.51 7.63 14.65
C SER A 41 0.39 8.66 14.48
N LEU A 42 -0.83 8.21 14.17
CA LEU A 42 -2.02 9.05 14.04
C LEU A 42 -2.85 8.99 15.32
N ASP A 43 -3.47 10.11 15.67
CA ASP A 43 -4.52 10.12 16.70
C ASP A 43 -5.83 9.53 16.15
N THR A 44 -6.74 9.20 17.07
CA THR A 44 -8.03 8.59 16.74
C THR A 44 -8.84 9.47 15.78
N ASP A 45 -8.87 10.78 16.01
CA ASP A 45 -9.60 11.73 15.16
C ASP A 45 -9.09 11.74 13.72
N SER A 46 -7.76 11.65 13.53
CA SER A 46 -7.14 11.57 12.21
C SER A 46 -7.45 10.24 11.51
N LEU A 47 -7.42 9.11 12.24
CA LEU A 47 -7.78 7.80 11.70
C LEU A 47 -9.27 7.74 11.30
N GLU A 48 -10.14 8.31 12.11
CA GLU A 48 -11.57 8.41 11.80
C GLU A 48 -11.82 9.30 10.59
N SER A 49 -11.09 10.42 10.47
CA SER A 49 -11.17 11.33 9.33
C SER A 49 -10.73 10.68 8.02
N LEU A 50 -9.75 9.77 8.06
CA LEU A 50 -9.33 8.97 6.90
C LEU A 50 -10.34 7.86 6.55
N GLY A 51 -11.15 7.40 7.50
CA GLY A 51 -12.28 6.48 7.27
C GLY A 51 -11.91 5.24 6.45
N ASP A 52 -12.63 5.02 5.36
CA ASP A 52 -12.43 3.87 4.46
C ASP A 52 -11.12 3.95 3.67
N CYS A 53 -10.48 5.12 3.60
CA CYS A 53 -9.20 5.29 2.91
C CYS A 53 -8.00 4.79 3.72
N ASN A 54 -8.17 4.47 5.00
CA ASN A 54 -7.09 4.00 5.88
C ASN A 54 -6.23 2.89 5.27
N MET A 55 -6.84 1.89 4.64
CA MET A 55 -6.10 0.80 3.98
C MET A 55 -5.41 1.24 2.70
N ALA A 56 -6.01 2.17 1.93
CA ALA A 56 -5.39 2.72 0.74
C ALA A 56 -4.19 3.60 1.09
N VAL A 57 -4.29 4.40 2.15
CA VAL A 57 -3.16 5.17 2.70
C VAL A 57 -2.02 4.24 3.12
N ALA A 58 -2.32 3.16 3.85
CA ALA A 58 -1.29 2.19 4.25
C ALA A 58 -0.60 1.53 3.05
N PHE A 59 -1.33 1.28 1.96
CA PHE A 59 -0.79 0.77 0.72
C PHE A 59 0.12 1.80 0.03
N ASP A 60 -0.35 3.03 -0.15
CA ASP A 60 0.42 4.12 -0.80
C ASP A 60 1.68 4.48 -0.01
N LEU A 61 1.62 4.43 1.32
CA LEU A 61 2.81 4.55 2.18
C LEU A 61 3.79 3.40 1.98
N GLY A 62 3.30 2.20 1.65
CA GLY A 62 4.14 1.06 1.26
C GLY A 62 4.86 1.33 -0.06
N ILE A 63 4.21 1.96 -1.03
CA ILE A 63 4.83 2.40 -2.28
C ILE A 63 5.91 3.44 -1.98
N ALA A 64 5.61 4.43 -1.14
CA ALA A 64 6.56 5.46 -0.73
C ALA A 64 7.84 4.88 -0.13
N VAL A 65 7.74 3.78 0.63
CA VAL A 65 8.91 3.03 1.13
C VAL A 65 9.74 2.46 -0.03
N GLN A 66 9.12 1.77 -0.98
CA GLN A 66 9.84 1.18 -2.12
C GLN A 66 10.50 2.25 -2.98
N VAL A 67 9.78 3.33 -3.28
CA VAL A 67 10.31 4.47 -4.05
C VAL A 67 11.48 5.14 -3.33
N SER A 68 11.40 5.28 -2.01
CA SER A 68 12.52 5.82 -1.21
C SER A 68 13.78 4.96 -1.34
N ASP A 69 13.62 3.63 -1.28
CA ASP A 69 14.74 2.69 -1.40
C ASP A 69 15.33 2.64 -2.82
N GLU A 70 14.50 2.80 -3.85
CA GLU A 70 14.90 2.73 -5.27
C GLU A 70 15.52 4.04 -5.80
N GLU A 71 14.96 5.18 -5.41
CA GLU A 71 15.31 6.49 -5.97
C GLU A 71 16.19 7.36 -5.03
N ASP A 72 16.57 6.85 -3.86
CA ASP A 72 17.34 7.57 -2.82
C ASP A 72 16.70 8.90 -2.38
N VAL A 73 15.35 8.95 -2.40
CA VAL A 73 14.56 10.10 -1.98
C VAL A 73 14.23 10.00 -0.49
N PRO A 74 14.25 11.10 0.28
CA PRO A 74 13.93 11.06 1.71
C PRO A 74 12.52 10.52 1.98
N LEU A 75 12.42 9.38 2.68
CA LEU A 75 11.15 8.71 2.97
C LEU A 75 10.11 9.61 3.63
N ALA A 76 10.54 10.50 4.53
CA ALA A 76 9.65 11.42 5.22
C ALA A 76 8.95 12.41 4.28
N GLU A 77 9.61 12.80 3.18
CA GLU A 77 9.06 13.69 2.16
C GLU A 77 8.01 12.94 1.33
N LEU A 78 8.33 11.73 0.86
CA LEU A 78 7.38 10.88 0.12
C LEU A 78 6.14 10.54 0.96
N MET A 79 6.31 10.22 2.24
CA MET A 79 5.18 9.97 3.14
C MET A 79 4.34 11.24 3.38
N ALA A 80 4.95 12.43 3.40
CA ALA A 80 4.21 13.68 3.48
C ALA A 80 3.38 13.91 2.21
N GLU A 81 3.92 13.64 1.03
CA GLU A 81 3.20 13.73 -0.25
C GLU A 81 1.97 12.81 -0.27
N VAL A 82 2.08 11.59 0.28
CA VAL A 82 0.91 10.70 0.43
C VAL A 82 -0.18 11.38 1.28
N PHE A 83 0.17 11.96 2.43
CA PHE A 83 -0.83 12.66 3.26
C PHE A 83 -1.38 13.93 2.60
N GLU A 84 -0.58 14.65 1.82
CA GLU A 84 -1.05 15.80 1.03
C GLU A 84 -2.06 15.36 -0.03
N PHE A 85 -1.78 14.28 -0.75
CA PHE A 85 -2.72 13.70 -1.70
C PHE A 85 -4.06 13.34 -1.04
N TYR A 86 -4.04 12.69 0.14
CA TYR A 86 -5.28 12.36 0.85
C TYR A 86 -5.97 13.58 1.46
N ASN A 87 -5.23 14.60 1.90
CA ASN A 87 -5.81 15.88 2.30
C ASN A 87 -6.60 16.52 1.15
N GLU A 88 -6.02 16.58 -0.05
CA GLU A 88 -6.70 17.12 -1.22
C GLU A 88 -7.91 16.28 -1.62
N LYS A 89 -7.74 14.95 -1.68
CA LYS A 89 -8.78 14.00 -2.10
C LYS A 89 -10.00 13.98 -1.15
N MET A 90 -9.76 14.16 0.14
CA MET A 90 -10.78 14.03 1.19
C MET A 90 -11.16 15.35 1.85
N GLU A 91 -10.63 16.48 1.35
CA GLU A 91 -10.81 17.81 1.94
C GLU A 91 -10.40 17.88 3.43
N LEU A 92 -9.31 17.19 3.78
CA LEU A 92 -8.75 17.16 5.13
C LEU A 92 -7.63 18.19 5.31
N THR A 93 -7.21 18.40 6.55
CA THR A 93 -6.13 19.33 6.93
C THR A 93 -5.13 18.68 7.87
N LEU A 94 -4.79 17.42 7.61
CA LEU A 94 -3.78 16.69 8.38
C LEU A 94 -2.42 17.38 8.24
N PRO A 95 -1.59 17.42 9.31
CA PRO A 95 -0.28 18.07 9.26
C PRO A 95 0.74 17.17 8.53
N SER A 96 0.64 17.08 7.21
CA SER A 96 1.35 16.11 6.35
C SER A 96 2.84 16.02 6.60
N ALA A 97 3.57 17.15 6.64
CA ALA A 97 5.01 17.15 6.90
C ALA A 97 5.37 16.53 8.27
N LYS A 98 4.59 16.83 9.32
CA LYS A 98 4.80 16.26 10.65
C LYS A 98 4.48 14.76 10.66
N LEU A 99 3.41 14.36 9.97
CA LEU A 99 3.02 12.96 9.86
C LEU A 99 4.03 12.15 9.05
N GLY A 100 4.57 12.69 7.95
CA GLY A 100 5.62 12.03 7.16
C GLY A 100 6.85 11.70 7.99
N VAL A 101 7.32 12.65 8.80
CA VAL A 101 8.43 12.41 9.76
C VAL A 101 8.07 11.36 10.80
N ALA A 102 6.86 11.43 11.38
CA ALA A 102 6.41 10.48 12.40
C ALA A 102 6.31 9.06 11.84
N MET A 103 5.75 8.91 10.63
CA MET A 103 5.59 7.65 9.93
C MET A 103 6.92 7.03 9.54
N ALA A 104 7.83 7.81 8.95
CA ALA A 104 9.17 7.33 8.60
C ALA A 104 9.93 6.87 9.86
N THR A 105 9.82 7.62 10.96
CA THR A 105 10.41 7.24 12.25
C THR A 105 9.81 5.94 12.80
N SER A 106 8.49 5.77 12.71
CA SER A 106 7.80 4.56 13.17
C SER A 106 8.23 3.34 12.34
N TYR A 107 8.34 3.51 11.03
CA TYR A 107 8.80 2.46 10.12
C TYR A 107 10.25 2.03 10.41
N GLN A 108 11.17 2.98 10.56
CA GLN A 108 12.57 2.68 10.90
C GLN A 108 12.67 1.90 12.22
N LYS A 109 11.84 2.24 13.22
CA LYS A 109 11.76 1.47 14.47
C LYS A 109 11.25 0.06 14.22
N ALA A 110 10.20 -0.11 13.42
CA ALA A 110 9.66 -1.43 13.08
C ALA A 110 10.70 -2.33 12.39
N GLN A 111 11.46 -1.78 11.44
CA GLN A 111 12.56 -2.50 10.79
C GLN A 111 13.64 -2.93 11.79
N SER A 112 14.04 -2.03 12.71
CA SER A 112 15.07 -2.33 13.71
C SER A 112 14.68 -3.45 14.69
N VAL A 113 13.38 -3.61 14.95
CA VAL A 113 12.85 -4.70 15.79
C VAL A 113 12.87 -6.02 15.02
N GLN A 114 12.45 -6.03 13.75
CA GLN A 114 12.51 -7.23 12.92
C GLN A 114 13.95 -7.76 12.77
N HIS A 115 14.93 -6.87 12.61
CA HIS A 115 16.34 -7.26 12.46
C HIS A 115 16.97 -7.81 13.75
N ARG A 116 16.34 -7.65 14.92
CA ARG A 116 16.83 -8.18 16.20
C ARG A 116 16.29 -9.57 16.55
N VAL A 117 15.27 -10.03 15.84
CA VAL A 117 14.59 -11.32 16.09
C VAL A 117 15.15 -12.44 15.20
N HIS A 118 15.99 -12.08 14.22
CA HIS A 118 16.73 -12.99 13.34
C HIS A 118 18.21 -13.07 13.75
#